data_AF-A0A814LTE4-F1
#
_entry.id   AF-A0A814LTE4-F1
#
_cell.length_a   1.000
_cell.length_b   1.000
_cell.length_c   1.000
_cell.angle_alpha   90.00
_cell.angle_beta   90.00
_cell.angle_gamma   90.00
#
_symmetry.space_group_name_H-M   'P 1'
#
loop_
_entity.id
_entity.type
_entity.pdbx_description
1 polymer ?
#
loop_
_entity_poly.entity_id
_entity_poly.type
_entity_poly.pdbx_seq_one_letter_code
_entity_poly.pdbx_strand_id
1 'polypeptide(L)'
;MKKSSSFTCPFRGDRWIVVTSILYPTVAIHKFLNLTTKWNLIVIGDRKTPHDWFSHLQSDRSRVIFLSIEEQLSLDYSIIKYLPENSYTRKNIGYLVAIACGAKIIFESDDDNILLTDDIHVLPKVVKPDDVPWVAFHRQRSPFVNIYGSFGHQKIWPRGFPIDELRNVTEDGWHSVRRNKDKTTYAYIQQYLADLDPDVDANYRVSNPFSIGQIKFDPNQPPVAIEPFTFSPYNTQNTITHYEAFWGLFLPVTTTFRVCDIWRSFWVQRLLWEIDGRLVFSTSTVKQVRNAHSYIKDMEKEQQLYNQSGSFVRFLASWSSSFSSLPKKIAQLARDIAQSGFWHQNEISIIDAWLADLHSVGYTFPSIISRPPPRTTIQKRAAICVTGLTECIEEAWAPTDSAIRQRLLGDIDTFIFLSSSLVKGPVPIDTRLKQVRSYPNSTVTVIYEDRVIDPKIPADCHPEFQLPGGAPIPVVGYFQQLWALAECYDLVKDYGKRFNIEYQLLIRARIDALIRLPSTLDRNDPFNVNTTVLIPPNRYYPNLHDDGFAIGPMKLMYYFMTRWYTLRNCPPDIDYQPGKYLKKHLSRFMNVTVDKDMTGAADAIQHGPNKCH
;
A
#
# COMPACT_ATOMS: atom_id res chain seq x y z
N MET A 1 -10.48 -31.08 -44.37
CA MET A 1 -9.97 -30.62 -43.06
C MET A 1 -8.64 -29.92 -43.29
N LYS A 2 -8.62 -28.57 -43.33
CA LYS A 2 -7.35 -27.82 -43.37
C LYS A 2 -6.70 -27.98 -41.98
N LYS A 3 -5.49 -28.52 -41.93
CA LYS A 3 -4.68 -28.55 -40.69
C LYS A 3 -4.54 -27.11 -40.19
N SER A 4 -4.96 -26.85 -38.95
CA SER A 4 -4.80 -25.55 -38.31
C SER A 4 -3.29 -25.30 -38.14
N SER A 5 -2.82 -24.14 -38.59
CA SER A 5 -1.44 -23.72 -38.36
C SER A 5 -1.45 -22.81 -37.14
N SER A 6 -0.86 -23.27 -36.04
CA SER A 6 -0.54 -22.42 -34.89
C SER A 6 0.16 -21.14 -35.35
N PHE A 7 -0.17 -20.00 -34.74
CA PHE A 7 0.48 -18.72 -35.04
C PHE A 7 2.01 -18.90 -35.08
N THR A 8 2.61 -18.60 -36.22
CA THR A 8 4.06 -18.71 -36.39
C THR A 8 4.68 -17.36 -36.11
N CYS A 9 5.41 -17.29 -35.00
CA CYS A 9 6.03 -16.05 -34.60
C CYS A 9 7.09 -15.60 -35.62
N PRO A 10 7.00 -14.38 -36.19
CA PRO A 10 7.93 -13.91 -37.21
C PRO A 10 9.36 -13.70 -36.66
N PHE A 11 9.47 -13.36 -35.37
CA PHE A 11 10.73 -13.22 -34.65
C PHE A 11 10.50 -13.36 -33.15
N ARG A 12 11.39 -14.07 -32.45
CA ARG A 12 11.27 -14.32 -31.00
C ARG A 12 12.04 -13.29 -30.18
N GLY A 13 11.66 -13.13 -28.93
CA GLY A 13 12.41 -12.32 -27.96
C GLY A 13 11.82 -12.33 -26.57
N ASP A 14 12.61 -11.87 -25.60
CA ASP A 14 12.22 -11.89 -24.18
C ASP A 14 11.39 -10.67 -23.75
N ARG A 15 11.51 -9.55 -24.46
CA ARG A 15 10.95 -8.25 -24.07
C ARG A 15 9.96 -7.75 -25.11
N TRP A 16 8.70 -7.59 -24.70
CA TRP A 16 7.61 -7.18 -25.60
C TRP A 16 6.85 -5.98 -25.05
N ILE A 17 6.52 -5.06 -25.93
CA ILE A 17 5.59 -3.95 -25.67
C ILE A 17 4.29 -4.32 -26.38
N VAL A 18 3.16 -4.23 -25.67
CA VAL A 18 1.84 -4.52 -26.24
C VAL A 18 0.97 -3.28 -26.11
N VAL A 19 0.51 -2.78 -27.26
CA VAL A 19 -0.36 -1.60 -27.36
C VAL A 19 -1.55 -1.89 -28.26
N THR A 20 -2.64 -1.16 -28.05
CA THR A 20 -3.71 -1.02 -29.03
C THR A 20 -3.61 0.36 -29.67
N SER A 21 -3.99 0.51 -30.94
CA SER A 21 -4.01 1.82 -31.58
C SER A 21 -5.19 1.96 -32.52
N ILE A 22 -5.82 3.12 -32.52
CA ILE A 22 -6.86 3.52 -33.48
C ILE A 22 -6.43 4.72 -34.34
N LEU A 23 -5.17 5.13 -34.23
CA LEU A 23 -4.57 6.28 -34.91
C LEU A 23 -3.41 5.81 -35.78
N TYR A 24 -2.88 6.68 -36.65
CA TYR A 24 -1.57 6.45 -37.27
C TYR A 24 -0.46 6.36 -36.22
N PRO A 25 0.73 5.79 -36.55
CA PRO A 25 1.85 5.68 -35.63
C PRO A 25 2.13 7.00 -34.89
N THR A 26 1.99 6.98 -33.56
CA THR A 26 2.15 8.16 -32.72
C THR A 26 3.61 8.37 -32.33
N VAL A 27 3.90 9.52 -31.70
CA VAL A 27 5.23 9.80 -31.11
C VAL A 27 5.65 8.70 -30.11
N ALA A 28 4.71 8.15 -29.33
CA ALA A 28 4.99 7.07 -28.41
C ALA A 28 5.46 5.80 -29.13
N ILE A 29 4.81 5.42 -30.23
CA ILE A 29 5.20 4.27 -31.07
C ILE A 29 6.63 4.45 -31.59
N HIS A 30 6.94 5.61 -32.16
CA HIS A 30 8.31 5.90 -32.62
C HIS A 30 9.33 5.86 -31.48
N LYS A 31 8.96 6.33 -30.28
CA LYS A 31 9.83 6.26 -29.10
C LYS A 31 10.08 4.81 -28.65
N PHE A 32 9.07 3.94 -28.63
CA PHE A 32 9.24 2.51 -28.37
C PHE A 32 10.16 1.83 -29.41
N LEU A 33 10.19 2.37 -30.63
CA LEU A 33 11.05 1.90 -31.71
C LEU A 33 12.48 2.49 -31.70
N ASN A 34 12.78 3.37 -30.75
CA ASN A 34 14.10 3.98 -30.58
C ASN A 34 14.69 3.80 -29.17
N LEU A 35 14.16 2.84 -28.38
CA LEU A 35 14.68 2.54 -27.05
C LEU A 35 16.11 2.02 -27.11
N THR A 36 16.91 2.36 -26.09
CA THR A 36 18.29 1.89 -25.96
C THR A 36 18.37 0.37 -25.75
N THR A 37 17.47 -0.21 -24.95
CA THR A 37 17.25 -1.66 -24.89
C THR A 37 16.35 -2.12 -26.03
N LYS A 38 16.70 -3.23 -26.68
CA LYS A 38 15.85 -3.82 -27.73
C LYS A 38 14.57 -4.42 -27.13
N TRP A 39 13.43 -3.81 -27.45
CA TRP A 39 12.09 -4.34 -27.21
C TRP A 39 11.41 -4.70 -28.54
N ASN A 40 10.63 -5.77 -28.56
CA ASN A 40 9.72 -6.06 -29.66
C ASN A 40 8.38 -5.34 -29.42
N LEU A 41 7.68 -4.94 -30.47
CA LEU A 41 6.42 -4.21 -30.36
C LEU A 41 5.29 -5.01 -31.03
N ILE A 42 4.19 -5.22 -30.31
CA ILE A 42 2.92 -5.71 -30.86
C ILE A 42 1.91 -4.58 -30.82
N VAL A 43 1.31 -4.28 -31.97
CA VAL A 43 0.23 -3.31 -32.13
C VAL A 43 -1.04 -4.04 -32.57
N ILE A 44 -2.05 -4.01 -31.71
CA ILE A 44 -3.38 -4.56 -31.99
C ILE A 44 -4.26 -3.46 -32.57
N GLY A 45 -4.59 -3.58 -33.85
CA GLY A 45 -5.51 -2.67 -34.52
C GLY A 45 -6.97 -2.95 -34.17
N ASP A 46 -7.83 -1.99 -34.49
CA ASP A 46 -9.29 -2.11 -34.44
C ASP A 46 -9.88 -1.44 -35.70
N ARG A 47 -11.21 -1.38 -35.84
CA ARG A 47 -11.87 -0.87 -37.07
C ARG A 47 -11.46 0.54 -37.45
N LYS A 48 -11.11 1.35 -36.46
CA LYS A 48 -10.72 2.75 -36.64
C LYS A 48 -9.25 2.92 -37.01
N THR A 49 -8.44 1.88 -36.86
CA THR A 49 -7.03 1.92 -37.22
C THR A 49 -6.89 2.03 -38.73
N PRO A 50 -6.05 2.95 -39.25
CA PRO A 50 -5.80 3.05 -40.68
C PRO A 50 -5.33 1.72 -41.27
N HIS A 51 -5.89 1.31 -42.41
CA HIS A 51 -5.52 0.04 -43.06
C HIS A 51 -4.05 0.00 -43.52
N ASP A 52 -3.48 1.18 -43.79
CA ASP A 52 -2.10 1.43 -44.19
C ASP A 52 -1.23 1.89 -43.01
N TRP A 53 -1.63 1.58 -41.77
CA TRP A 53 -0.88 1.91 -40.55
C TRP A 53 0.57 1.42 -40.62
N PHE A 54 0.77 0.15 -41.01
CA PHE A 54 2.09 -0.46 -41.05
C PHE A 54 2.99 0.13 -42.15
N SER A 55 2.42 0.56 -43.28
CA SER A 55 3.18 1.20 -44.36
C SER A 55 3.56 2.65 -44.02
N HIS A 56 2.80 3.30 -43.13
CA HIS A 56 3.10 4.65 -42.62
C HIS A 56 4.13 4.67 -41.48
N LEU A 57 4.51 3.51 -40.94
CA LEU A 57 5.52 3.45 -39.89
C LEU A 57 6.92 3.75 -40.47
N GLN A 58 7.46 4.92 -40.14
CA GLN A 58 8.76 5.42 -40.63
C GLN A 58 9.98 4.81 -39.90
N SER A 59 9.76 4.13 -38.78
CA SER A 59 10.81 3.47 -37.98
C SER A 59 11.10 2.04 -38.48
N ASP A 60 12.16 1.43 -37.94
CA ASP A 60 12.48 0.03 -38.20
C ASP A 60 11.30 -0.91 -37.87
N ARG A 61 10.85 -1.65 -38.88
CA ARG A 61 9.72 -2.58 -38.81
C ARG A 61 10.14 -4.01 -38.47
N SER A 62 11.44 -4.31 -38.43
CA SER A 62 11.99 -5.66 -38.22
C SER A 62 11.58 -6.32 -36.90
N ARG A 63 11.08 -5.51 -35.97
CA ARG A 63 10.69 -5.89 -34.60
C ARG A 63 9.24 -5.52 -34.25
N VAL A 64 8.42 -5.27 -35.27
CA VAL A 64 7.01 -4.89 -35.10
C VAL A 64 6.09 -5.97 -35.65
N ILE A 65 5.14 -6.40 -34.83
CA ILE A 65 3.99 -7.21 -35.25
C ILE A 65 2.76 -6.30 -35.19
N PHE A 66 2.24 -5.93 -36.35
CA PHE A 66 0.93 -5.28 -36.45
C PHE A 66 -0.10 -6.35 -36.77
N LEU A 67 -1.25 -6.33 -36.09
CA LEU A 67 -2.37 -7.23 -36.35
C LEU A 67 -3.64 -6.43 -36.62
N SER A 68 -4.08 -6.40 -37.88
CA SER A 68 -5.40 -5.89 -38.26
C SER A 68 -6.52 -6.74 -37.67
N ILE A 69 -7.78 -6.30 -37.78
CA ILE A 69 -8.91 -7.12 -37.35
C ILE A 69 -8.96 -8.44 -38.12
N GLU A 70 -8.72 -8.40 -39.42
CA GLU A 70 -8.75 -9.58 -40.28
C GLU A 70 -7.65 -10.57 -39.89
N GLU A 71 -6.45 -10.06 -39.61
CA GLU A 71 -5.33 -10.89 -39.14
C GLU A 71 -5.63 -11.47 -37.76
N GLN A 72 -6.18 -10.68 -36.83
CA GLN A 72 -6.61 -11.14 -35.51
C GLN A 72 -7.63 -12.28 -35.61
N LEU A 73 -8.65 -12.15 -36.47
CA LEU A 73 -9.70 -13.15 -36.67
C LEU A 73 -9.20 -14.44 -37.35
N SER A 74 -8.05 -14.38 -38.02
CA SER A 74 -7.41 -15.54 -38.65
C SER A 74 -6.60 -16.42 -37.68
N LEU A 75 -6.35 -15.92 -36.46
CA LEU A 75 -5.60 -16.64 -35.43
C LEU A 75 -6.45 -17.74 -34.79
N ASP A 76 -5.81 -18.86 -34.42
CA ASP A 76 -6.45 -20.04 -33.85
C ASP A 76 -6.49 -20.00 -32.31
N TYR A 77 -6.88 -18.84 -31.74
CA TYR A 77 -7.06 -18.69 -30.29
C TYR A 77 -8.54 -18.78 -29.93
N SER A 78 -8.84 -19.56 -28.90
CA SER A 78 -10.18 -19.83 -28.39
C SER A 78 -10.89 -18.57 -27.89
N ILE A 79 -10.14 -17.59 -27.36
CA ILE A 79 -10.69 -16.34 -26.82
C ILE A 79 -11.27 -15.42 -27.90
N ILE A 80 -10.79 -15.51 -29.15
CA ILE A 80 -11.12 -14.56 -30.23
C ILE A 80 -12.62 -14.46 -30.49
N LYS A 81 -13.33 -15.61 -30.43
CA LYS A 81 -14.79 -15.67 -30.64
C LYS A 81 -15.61 -14.88 -29.61
N TYR A 82 -14.99 -14.50 -28.49
CA TYR A 82 -15.62 -13.72 -27.43
C TYR A 82 -15.25 -12.23 -27.45
N LEU A 83 -14.22 -11.83 -28.21
CA LEU A 83 -13.70 -10.47 -28.18
C LEU A 83 -14.46 -9.56 -29.16
N PRO A 84 -15.25 -8.59 -28.65
CA PRO A 84 -15.96 -7.68 -29.53
C PRO A 84 -14.99 -6.76 -30.28
N GLU A 85 -15.41 -6.27 -31.44
CA GLU A 85 -14.72 -5.17 -32.15
C GLU A 85 -14.96 -3.83 -31.42
N ASN A 86 -14.15 -2.82 -31.72
CA ASN A 86 -14.11 -1.52 -31.03
C ASN A 86 -13.94 -1.68 -29.51
N SER A 87 -13.12 -2.65 -29.11
CA SER A 87 -12.94 -3.03 -27.71
C SER A 87 -11.48 -3.14 -27.35
N TYR A 88 -11.12 -2.41 -26.29
CA TYR A 88 -9.79 -2.46 -25.70
C TYR A 88 -9.36 -3.87 -25.28
N THR A 89 -10.32 -4.73 -24.97
CA THR A 89 -10.08 -6.11 -24.53
C THR A 89 -9.44 -6.98 -25.61
N ARG A 90 -9.42 -6.53 -26.88
CA ARG A 90 -8.63 -7.15 -27.96
C ARG A 90 -7.12 -7.17 -27.68
N LYS A 91 -6.63 -6.31 -26.76
CA LYS A 91 -5.27 -6.35 -26.25
C LYS A 91 -4.88 -7.74 -25.69
N ASN A 92 -5.86 -8.55 -25.23
CA ASN A 92 -5.66 -9.95 -24.84
C ASN A 92 -4.99 -10.79 -25.95
N ILE A 93 -5.29 -10.54 -27.23
CA ILE A 93 -4.67 -11.24 -28.37
C ILE A 93 -3.18 -10.91 -28.43
N GLY A 94 -2.82 -9.65 -28.22
CA GLY A 94 -1.42 -9.20 -28.21
C GLY A 94 -0.60 -9.89 -27.12
N TYR A 95 -1.20 -10.14 -25.95
CA TYR A 95 -0.55 -10.91 -24.89
C TYR A 95 -0.28 -12.36 -25.30
N LEU A 96 -1.26 -13.05 -25.89
CA LEU A 96 -1.05 -14.44 -26.37
C LEU A 96 0.04 -14.51 -27.43
N VAL A 97 0.05 -13.56 -28.38
CA VAL A 97 1.08 -13.45 -29.41
C VAL A 97 2.46 -13.23 -28.80
N ALA A 98 2.59 -12.30 -27.84
CA ALA A 98 3.85 -12.06 -27.14
C ALA A 98 4.36 -13.32 -26.44
N ILE A 99 3.48 -14.05 -25.75
CA ILE A 99 3.82 -15.28 -25.03
C ILE A 99 4.25 -16.37 -26.00
N ALA A 100 3.51 -16.58 -27.10
CA ALA A 100 3.86 -17.52 -28.16
C ALA A 100 5.21 -17.19 -28.82
N CYS A 101 5.56 -15.91 -28.85
CA CYS A 101 6.83 -15.38 -29.33
C CYS A 101 7.98 -15.40 -28.32
N GLY A 102 7.79 -15.98 -27.15
CA GLY A 102 8.84 -16.22 -26.16
C GLY A 102 9.00 -15.14 -25.10
N ALA A 103 8.02 -14.25 -24.92
CA ALA A 103 8.08 -13.19 -23.92
C ALA A 103 8.46 -13.72 -22.53
N LYS A 104 9.30 -12.96 -21.84
CA LYS A 104 9.64 -13.08 -20.42
C LYS A 104 9.18 -11.86 -19.63
N ILE A 105 9.09 -10.71 -20.29
CA ILE A 105 8.62 -9.46 -19.75
C ILE A 105 7.71 -8.80 -20.79
N ILE A 106 6.53 -8.36 -20.36
CA ILE A 106 5.61 -7.57 -21.18
C ILE A 106 5.45 -6.19 -20.54
N PHE A 107 5.67 -5.15 -21.34
CA PHE A 107 5.31 -3.78 -21.04
C PHE A 107 3.97 -3.45 -21.70
N GLU A 108 2.99 -3.14 -20.87
CA GLU A 108 1.66 -2.72 -21.27
C GLU A 108 1.64 -1.19 -21.29
N SER A 109 1.39 -0.63 -22.48
CA SER A 109 1.25 0.81 -22.66
C SER A 109 0.10 1.13 -23.61
N ASP A 110 -0.27 2.40 -23.64
CA ASP A 110 -1.10 2.98 -24.69
C ASP A 110 -0.22 3.83 -25.65
N ASP A 111 -0.75 4.19 -26.82
CA ASP A 111 -0.05 4.95 -27.84
C ASP A 111 -0.05 6.48 -27.60
N ASP A 112 -0.63 6.95 -26.49
CA ASP A 112 -0.60 8.33 -26.00
C ASP A 112 0.29 8.54 -24.75
N ASN A 113 1.01 7.48 -24.33
CA ASN A 113 1.96 7.52 -23.22
C ASN A 113 3.40 7.68 -23.71
N ILE A 114 3.96 8.87 -23.51
CA ILE A 114 5.32 9.20 -23.95
C ILE A 114 6.29 8.96 -22.80
N LEU A 115 7.23 8.03 -22.99
CA LEU A 115 8.31 7.76 -22.02
C LEU A 115 9.11 9.04 -21.69
N LEU A 116 9.47 9.20 -20.41
CA LEU A 116 10.29 10.31 -19.92
C LEU A 116 11.76 10.15 -20.26
N THR A 117 12.24 8.91 -20.36
CA THR A 117 13.64 8.57 -20.66
C THR A 117 13.75 7.87 -22.01
N ASP A 118 14.96 7.52 -22.42
CA ASP A 118 15.23 6.80 -23.68
C ASP A 118 15.11 5.28 -23.53
N ASP A 119 14.62 4.79 -22.38
CA ASP A 119 14.32 3.38 -22.17
C ASP A 119 13.13 3.16 -21.23
N ILE A 120 12.66 1.91 -21.18
CA ILE A 120 11.70 1.43 -20.20
C ILE A 120 12.47 1.00 -18.95
N HIS A 121 12.21 1.68 -17.83
CA HIS A 121 12.74 1.25 -16.56
C HIS A 121 12.01 -0.03 -16.09
N VAL A 122 12.78 -1.06 -15.74
CA VAL A 122 12.27 -2.34 -15.25
C VAL A 122 13.00 -2.69 -13.96
N LEU A 123 12.26 -2.81 -12.85
CA LEU A 123 12.84 -3.29 -11.61
C LEU A 123 13.18 -4.79 -11.76
N PRO A 124 14.24 -5.27 -11.08
CA PRO A 124 14.53 -6.70 -11.03
C PRO A 124 13.30 -7.51 -10.58
N LYS A 125 13.11 -8.70 -11.16
CA LYS A 125 12.03 -9.61 -10.74
C LYS A 125 12.11 -9.94 -9.25
N VAL A 126 13.33 -10.10 -8.74
CA VAL A 126 13.62 -10.36 -7.33
C VAL A 126 14.36 -9.15 -6.80
N VAL A 127 13.72 -8.40 -5.91
CA VAL A 127 14.25 -7.15 -5.34
C VAL A 127 14.65 -7.35 -3.89
N LYS A 128 15.72 -6.67 -3.45
CA LYS A 128 16.16 -6.74 -2.06
C LYS A 128 15.28 -5.86 -1.17
N PRO A 129 15.13 -6.20 0.12
CA PRO A 129 14.27 -5.48 1.06
C PRO A 129 14.61 -4.00 1.25
N ASP A 130 15.91 -3.67 1.25
CA ASP A 130 16.38 -2.29 1.45
C ASP A 130 16.09 -1.38 0.24
N ASP A 131 15.85 -1.95 -0.94
CA ASP A 131 15.60 -1.21 -2.17
C ASP A 131 14.11 -0.89 -2.38
N VAL A 132 13.20 -1.63 -1.73
CA VAL A 132 11.73 -1.50 -1.91
C VAL A 132 10.99 -1.67 -0.59
N PRO A 133 10.66 -0.57 0.11
CA PRO A 133 9.81 -0.61 1.31
C PRO A 133 8.41 -1.16 0.98
N TRP A 134 7.78 -1.77 1.98
CA TRP A 134 6.40 -2.21 1.86
C TRP A 134 5.45 -1.16 2.43
N VAL A 135 4.34 -0.93 1.74
CA VAL A 135 3.19 -0.25 2.31
C VAL A 135 2.13 -1.29 2.63
N ALA A 136 1.70 -1.28 3.88
CA ALA A 136 0.61 -2.06 4.39
C ALA A 136 -0.34 -1.15 5.16
N PHE A 137 -1.58 -1.60 5.35
CA PHE A 137 -2.40 -1.05 6.43
C PHE A 137 -2.35 -1.94 7.66
N HIS A 138 -2.46 -1.28 8.82
CA HIS A 138 -2.99 -1.94 10.00
C HIS A 138 -4.50 -2.13 9.82
N ARG A 139 -5.02 -3.29 10.20
CA ARG A 139 -6.47 -3.55 10.14
C ARG A 139 -7.18 -2.66 11.15
N GLN A 140 -8.22 -1.95 10.69
CA GLN A 140 -9.58 -2.04 11.25
C GLN A 140 -10.66 -1.28 10.44
N ARG A 141 -10.36 -0.68 9.29
CA ARG A 141 -11.39 0.04 8.49
C ARG A 141 -11.43 -0.27 7.00
N SER A 142 -10.31 -0.29 6.28
CA SER A 142 -10.31 -0.45 4.81
C SER A 142 -9.19 -1.34 4.27
N PRO A 143 -9.45 -2.25 3.30
CA PRO A 143 -8.40 -2.99 2.60
C PRO A 143 -7.72 -2.18 1.47
N PHE A 144 -8.03 -0.90 1.31
CA PHE A 144 -7.61 -0.08 0.17
C PHE A 144 -6.47 0.90 0.48
N VAL A 145 -5.47 0.94 -0.40
CA VAL A 145 -4.39 1.94 -0.48
C VAL A 145 -4.64 2.92 -1.61
N ASN A 146 -4.70 4.21 -1.28
CA ASN A 146 -4.48 5.26 -2.25
C ASN A 146 -2.97 5.43 -2.44
N ILE A 147 -2.42 4.73 -3.44
CA ILE A 147 -0.98 4.69 -3.65
C ILE A 147 -0.43 6.04 -4.11
N TYR A 148 -1.22 6.91 -4.75
CA TYR A 148 -0.78 8.23 -5.18
C TYR A 148 -0.38 9.14 -4.01
N GLY A 149 -0.99 8.94 -2.83
CA GLY A 149 -0.54 9.56 -1.59
C GLY A 149 0.93 9.23 -1.29
N SER A 150 1.36 8.00 -1.55
CA SER A 150 2.76 7.62 -1.38
C SER A 150 3.72 8.34 -2.32
N PHE A 151 3.24 9.01 -3.38
CA PHE A 151 4.07 9.71 -4.37
C PHE A 151 3.77 11.23 -4.41
N GLY A 152 3.28 11.79 -3.30
CA GLY A 152 3.10 13.24 -3.10
C GLY A 152 1.69 13.77 -3.33
N HIS A 153 0.71 12.92 -3.64
CA HIS A 153 -0.63 13.34 -4.04
C HIS A 153 -1.74 12.62 -3.25
N GLN A 154 -1.91 12.93 -1.96
CA GLN A 154 -2.92 12.28 -1.08
C GLN A 154 -4.36 12.51 -1.53
N LYS A 155 -4.63 13.68 -2.13
CA LYS A 155 -5.95 14.11 -2.56
C LYS A 155 -6.31 13.62 -3.96
N ILE A 156 -5.38 12.95 -4.63
CA ILE A 156 -5.58 12.35 -5.95
C ILE A 156 -5.62 10.84 -5.73
N TRP A 157 -6.53 10.14 -6.38
CA TRP A 157 -6.67 8.71 -6.23
C TRP A 157 -6.68 8.01 -7.60
N PRO A 158 -6.15 6.79 -7.69
CA PRO A 158 -6.19 6.02 -8.93
C PRO A 158 -7.62 5.65 -9.30
N ARG A 159 -7.93 5.59 -10.60
CA ARG A 159 -9.24 5.15 -11.10
C ARG A 159 -9.60 3.78 -10.51
N GLY A 160 -10.83 3.66 -10.02
CA GLY A 160 -11.31 2.45 -9.36
C GLY A 160 -11.12 2.40 -7.86
N PHE A 161 -10.45 3.39 -7.26
CA PHE A 161 -10.45 3.56 -5.81
C PHE A 161 -11.89 3.82 -5.32
N PRO A 162 -12.37 3.14 -4.26
CA PRO A 162 -13.75 3.31 -3.81
C PRO A 162 -13.98 4.69 -3.22
N ILE A 163 -15.01 5.37 -3.72
CA ILE A 163 -15.32 6.75 -3.32
C ILE A 163 -15.80 6.81 -1.86
N ASP A 164 -16.48 5.77 -1.39
CA ASP A 164 -16.90 5.62 0.01
C ASP A 164 -15.72 5.43 0.98
N GLU A 165 -14.55 5.06 0.46
CA GLU A 165 -13.30 4.91 1.22
C GLU A 165 -12.40 6.15 1.14
N LEU A 166 -12.74 7.16 0.31
CA LEU A 166 -11.92 8.36 0.17
C LEU A 166 -11.73 9.06 1.50
N ARG A 167 -12.81 9.33 2.25
CA ARG A 167 -12.73 9.98 3.57
C ARG A 167 -11.86 9.18 4.54
N ASN A 168 -12.01 7.87 4.56
CA ASN A 168 -11.22 6.99 5.44
C ASN A 168 -9.72 7.05 5.10
N VAL A 169 -9.33 7.36 3.87
CA VAL A 169 -7.92 7.37 3.46
C VAL A 169 -7.33 8.77 3.40
N THR A 170 -8.12 9.80 3.04
CA THR A 170 -7.69 11.21 3.05
C THR A 170 -7.72 11.85 4.43
N GLU A 171 -8.68 11.52 5.30
CA GLU A 171 -8.76 12.11 6.64
C GLU A 171 -7.90 11.35 7.67
N ASP A 172 -7.70 10.03 7.47
CA ASP A 172 -6.94 9.25 8.44
C ASP A 172 -5.42 9.29 8.12
N GLY A 173 -4.99 9.43 6.85
CA GLY A 173 -3.58 9.60 6.49
C GLY A 173 -2.65 8.41 6.81
N TRP A 174 -3.20 7.27 7.24
CA TRP A 174 -2.44 6.11 7.72
C TRP A 174 -1.65 5.49 6.59
N HIS A 175 -0.34 5.58 6.65
CA HIS A 175 0.52 4.72 5.84
C HIS A 175 1.37 3.95 6.82
N SER A 176 1.05 2.67 7.05
CA SER A 176 1.98 1.81 7.77
C SER A 176 3.05 1.38 6.78
N VAL A 177 4.14 2.14 6.73
CA VAL A 177 5.33 1.73 6.00
C VAL A 177 6.02 0.69 6.87
N ARG A 178 6.17 -0.51 6.34
CA ARG A 178 6.87 -1.60 7.03
C ARG A 178 8.18 -1.83 6.34
N ARG A 179 9.22 -2.02 7.15
CA ARG A 179 10.45 -2.59 6.63
C ARG A 179 10.15 -4.02 6.20
N ASN A 180 10.55 -4.36 4.98
CA ASN A 180 10.41 -5.71 4.51
C ASN A 180 11.34 -6.64 5.31
N LYS A 181 10.76 -7.65 5.96
CA LYS A 181 11.50 -8.68 6.72
C LYS A 181 11.84 -9.92 5.89
N ASP A 182 11.21 -10.09 4.72
CA ASP A 182 11.53 -11.18 3.81
C ASP A 182 12.92 -10.95 3.24
N LYS A 183 13.66 -12.02 2.93
CA LYS A 183 15.00 -11.88 2.33
C LYS A 183 14.95 -11.34 0.88
N THR A 184 13.78 -11.44 0.24
CA THR A 184 13.56 -11.12 -1.18
C THR A 184 12.10 -10.73 -1.42
N THR A 185 11.85 -9.77 -2.31
CA THR A 185 10.51 -9.44 -2.82
C THR A 185 10.39 -9.86 -4.27
N TYR A 186 9.31 -10.57 -4.63
CA TYR A 186 9.02 -10.96 -6.01
C TYR A 186 8.14 -9.92 -6.71
N ALA A 187 8.75 -8.93 -7.37
CA ALA A 187 8.07 -7.83 -8.04
C ALA A 187 7.54 -8.23 -9.44
N TYR A 188 6.65 -9.22 -9.48
CA TYR A 188 6.12 -9.79 -10.73
C TYR A 188 5.24 -8.83 -11.52
N ILE A 189 4.60 -7.86 -10.86
CA ILE A 189 3.84 -6.79 -11.51
C ILE A 189 4.39 -5.45 -10.99
N GLN A 190 4.73 -4.57 -11.92
CA GLN A 190 5.33 -3.27 -11.62
C GLN A 190 4.52 -2.20 -12.35
N GLN A 191 3.78 -1.39 -11.59
CA GLN A 191 3.05 -0.25 -12.12
C GLN A 191 3.89 1.00 -11.94
N TYR A 192 4.14 1.73 -13.03
CA TYR A 192 4.76 3.04 -12.98
C TYR A 192 3.69 4.11 -13.12
N LEU A 193 3.94 5.27 -12.53
CA LEU A 193 3.01 6.40 -12.57
C LEU A 193 3.12 7.18 -13.89
N ALA A 194 2.16 8.07 -14.12
CA ALA A 194 2.12 8.93 -15.29
C ALA A 194 1.98 10.39 -14.85
N ASP A 195 2.92 11.23 -15.28
CA ASP A 195 2.85 12.67 -15.04
C ASP A 195 1.87 13.34 -16.01
N LEU A 196 1.50 14.57 -15.66
CA LEU A 196 0.55 15.49 -16.29
C LEU A 196 -0.90 15.06 -16.11
N ASP A 197 -1.28 13.91 -16.69
CA ASP A 197 -2.66 13.44 -16.71
C ASP A 197 -2.78 11.98 -16.25
N PRO A 198 -2.53 11.67 -14.95
CA PRO A 198 -2.56 10.29 -14.44
C PRO A 198 -3.92 9.62 -14.59
N ASP A 199 -3.92 8.30 -14.43
CA ASP A 199 -5.16 7.52 -14.47
C ASP A 199 -5.99 7.72 -13.20
N VAL A 200 -6.85 8.72 -13.27
CA VAL A 200 -7.86 9.12 -12.28
C VAL A 200 -9.24 9.00 -12.92
N ASP A 201 -10.26 8.78 -12.08
CA ASP A 201 -11.64 8.63 -12.53
C ASP A 201 -12.26 9.93 -13.06
N ALA A 202 -13.40 9.80 -13.74
CA ALA A 202 -14.14 10.93 -14.29
C ALA A 202 -14.65 11.89 -13.20
N ASN A 203 -15.00 11.40 -12.02
CA ASN A 203 -15.41 12.25 -10.89
C ASN A 203 -14.30 13.22 -10.48
N TYR A 204 -13.07 12.75 -10.35
CA TYR A 204 -11.91 13.59 -10.07
C TYR A 204 -11.70 14.63 -11.18
N ARG A 205 -11.77 14.21 -12.44
CA ARG A 205 -11.55 15.09 -13.62
C ARG A 205 -12.58 16.22 -13.70
N VAL A 206 -13.84 15.91 -13.47
CA VAL A 206 -14.94 16.90 -13.48
C VAL A 206 -14.83 17.85 -12.29
N SER A 207 -14.44 17.35 -11.11
CA SER A 207 -14.33 18.17 -9.90
C SER A 207 -13.04 18.99 -9.80
N ASN A 208 -11.97 18.60 -10.50
CA ASN A 208 -10.66 19.25 -10.44
C ASN A 208 -10.10 19.61 -11.83
N PRO A 209 -10.85 20.34 -12.68
CA PRO A 209 -10.47 20.55 -14.09
C PRO A 209 -9.13 21.29 -14.27
N PHE A 210 -8.74 22.13 -13.32
CA PHE A 210 -7.49 22.89 -13.37
C PHE A 210 -6.25 22.05 -13.00
N SER A 211 -6.42 20.90 -12.36
CA SER A 211 -5.30 20.02 -11.98
C SER A 211 -4.84 19.13 -13.15
N ILE A 212 -5.75 18.84 -14.07
CA ILE A 212 -5.50 17.95 -15.21
C ILE A 212 -4.42 18.54 -16.11
N GLY A 213 -3.42 17.73 -16.46
CA GLY A 213 -2.28 18.15 -17.27
C GLY A 213 -1.13 18.80 -16.47
N GLN A 214 -1.26 18.94 -15.15
CA GLN A 214 -0.27 19.64 -14.31
C GLN A 214 0.31 18.77 -13.18
N ILE A 215 -0.24 17.57 -12.98
CA ILE A 215 0.16 16.69 -11.86
C ILE A 215 1.57 16.15 -12.11
N LYS A 216 2.44 16.22 -11.10
CA LYS A 216 3.79 15.62 -11.14
C LYS A 216 4.04 14.87 -9.85
N PHE A 217 4.33 13.58 -9.95
CA PHE A 217 4.64 12.75 -8.78
C PHE A 217 6.08 12.99 -8.32
N ASP A 218 6.37 12.68 -7.05
CA ASP A 218 7.72 12.83 -6.50
C ASP A 218 8.71 11.86 -7.18
N PRO A 219 9.70 12.37 -7.93
CA PRO A 219 10.67 11.52 -8.63
C PRO A 219 11.63 10.81 -7.68
N ASN A 220 11.79 11.32 -6.44
CA ASN A 220 12.71 10.77 -5.45
C ASN A 220 12.07 9.70 -4.58
N GLN A 221 10.79 9.39 -4.81
CA GLN A 221 10.10 8.36 -4.06
C GLN A 221 10.56 6.97 -4.56
N PRO A 222 11.19 6.13 -3.72
CA PRO A 222 11.57 4.78 -4.10
C PRO A 222 10.33 3.92 -4.35
N PRO A 223 10.49 2.79 -5.06
CA PRO A 223 9.37 1.89 -5.32
C PRO A 223 8.73 1.38 -4.02
N VAL A 224 7.44 1.10 -4.08
CA VAL A 224 6.62 0.68 -2.95
C VAL A 224 5.90 -0.62 -3.30
N ALA A 225 6.11 -1.67 -2.52
CA ALA A 225 5.38 -2.93 -2.68
C ALA A 225 4.07 -2.94 -1.85
N ILE A 226 3.00 -3.51 -2.42
CA ILE A 226 1.73 -3.72 -1.74
C ILE A 226 1.75 -5.07 -1.00
N GLU A 227 1.50 -5.03 0.32
CA GLU A 227 1.46 -6.24 1.16
C GLU A 227 0.19 -7.08 0.90
N PRO A 228 0.24 -8.43 1.03
CA PRO A 228 -0.95 -9.26 1.01
C PRO A 228 -2.04 -8.77 1.97
N PHE A 229 -3.31 -8.90 1.55
CA PHE A 229 -4.52 -8.34 2.18
C PHE A 229 -4.68 -6.82 2.06
N THR A 230 -3.82 -6.16 1.27
CA THR A 230 -3.95 -4.76 0.89
C THR A 230 -4.13 -4.67 -0.63
N PHE A 231 -4.95 -3.74 -1.10
CA PHE A 231 -5.24 -3.56 -2.52
C PHE A 231 -5.03 -2.10 -2.93
N SER A 232 -4.46 -1.89 -4.11
CA SER A 232 -4.49 -0.60 -4.80
C SER A 232 -4.74 -0.85 -6.28
N PRO A 233 -5.66 -0.13 -6.93
CA PRO A 233 -5.92 -0.37 -8.34
C PRO A 233 -4.69 0.00 -9.18
N TYR A 234 -4.42 -0.83 -10.20
CA TYR A 234 -3.39 -0.60 -11.21
C TYR A 234 -4.01 -0.80 -12.60
N ASN A 235 -3.37 -0.31 -13.65
CA ASN A 235 -3.95 -0.28 -15.00
C ASN A 235 -3.02 -0.94 -16.04
N THR A 236 -3.35 -0.75 -17.31
CA THR A 236 -2.64 -1.30 -18.48
C THR A 236 -1.83 -0.25 -19.25
N GLN A 237 -1.61 0.92 -18.65
CA GLN A 237 -1.08 2.09 -19.35
C GLN A 237 0.43 2.26 -19.16
N ASN A 238 0.99 1.78 -18.05
CA ASN A 238 2.42 1.90 -17.76
C ASN A 238 2.87 0.78 -16.82
N THR A 239 2.69 -0.47 -17.29
CA THR A 239 2.74 -1.65 -16.42
C THR A 239 3.67 -2.70 -16.99
N ILE A 240 4.61 -3.16 -16.17
CA ILE A 240 5.46 -4.31 -16.47
C ILE A 240 4.90 -5.54 -15.78
N THR A 241 4.74 -6.61 -16.54
CA THR A 241 4.41 -7.93 -16.03
C THR A 241 5.55 -8.90 -16.38
N HIS A 242 6.05 -9.64 -15.38
CA HIS A 242 7.01 -10.73 -15.57
C HIS A 242 6.29 -12.05 -15.88
N TYR A 243 7.00 -12.99 -16.50
CA TYR A 243 6.49 -14.29 -16.95
C TYR A 243 5.61 -15.00 -15.91
N GLU A 244 5.99 -15.02 -14.63
CA GLU A 244 5.28 -15.68 -13.54
C GLU A 244 3.85 -15.14 -13.32
N ALA A 245 3.55 -13.93 -13.79
CA ALA A 245 2.25 -13.29 -13.66
C ALA A 245 1.49 -13.13 -14.99
N PHE A 246 1.97 -13.70 -16.10
CA PHE A 246 1.28 -13.58 -17.41
C PHE A 246 -0.14 -14.14 -17.43
N TRP A 247 -0.47 -15.11 -16.56
CA TRP A 247 -1.85 -15.55 -16.38
C TRP A 247 -2.81 -14.42 -16.00
N GLY A 248 -2.31 -13.38 -15.33
CA GLY A 248 -3.05 -12.21 -14.87
C GLY A 248 -3.14 -11.09 -15.90
N LEU A 249 -2.60 -11.23 -17.11
CA LEU A 249 -2.73 -10.22 -18.16
C LEU A 249 -4.16 -10.07 -18.69
N PHE A 250 -5.00 -11.10 -18.47
CA PHE A 250 -6.38 -11.16 -18.93
C PHE A 250 -7.21 -9.93 -18.54
N LEU A 251 -7.73 -9.24 -19.55
CA LEU A 251 -8.71 -8.16 -19.41
C LEU A 251 -10.13 -8.73 -19.52
N PRO A 252 -10.97 -8.59 -18.49
CA PRO A 252 -12.36 -9.02 -18.52
C PRO A 252 -13.15 -8.37 -19.67
N VAL A 253 -13.88 -9.19 -20.41
CA VAL A 253 -14.47 -8.82 -21.70
C VAL A 253 -15.91 -8.31 -21.57
N THR A 254 -16.64 -8.78 -20.54
CA THR A 254 -18.04 -8.39 -20.30
C THR A 254 -18.19 -7.06 -19.57
N THR A 255 -17.08 -6.44 -19.18
CA THR A 255 -17.04 -5.12 -18.53
C THR A 255 -16.77 -4.01 -19.53
N THR A 256 -17.03 -2.75 -19.15
CA THR A 256 -16.71 -1.61 -20.02
C THR A 256 -15.21 -1.41 -20.16
N PHE A 257 -14.78 -0.68 -21.21
CA PHE A 257 -13.38 -0.27 -21.39
C PHE A 257 -12.80 0.41 -20.14
N ARG A 258 -13.59 1.24 -19.45
CA ARG A 258 -13.16 1.97 -18.26
C ARG A 258 -13.15 1.13 -16.99
N VAL A 259 -13.60 -0.13 -17.05
CA VAL A 259 -13.70 -1.03 -15.90
C VAL A 259 -12.72 -2.20 -16.00
N CYS A 260 -12.50 -2.73 -17.21
CA CYS A 260 -11.81 -4.00 -17.44
C CYS A 260 -10.41 -4.09 -16.80
N ASP A 261 -9.56 -3.10 -17.02
CA ASP A 261 -8.18 -3.05 -16.52
C ASP A 261 -8.11 -2.93 -14.99
N ILE A 262 -8.99 -2.10 -14.42
CA ILE A 262 -9.11 -1.92 -12.97
C ILE A 262 -9.64 -3.18 -12.30
N TRP A 263 -10.65 -3.82 -12.88
CA TRP A 263 -11.19 -5.05 -12.31
C TRP A 263 -10.20 -6.21 -12.40
N ARG A 264 -9.45 -6.29 -13.50
CA ARG A 264 -8.28 -7.15 -13.60
C ARG A 264 -7.34 -6.91 -12.43
N SER A 265 -7.07 -5.64 -12.12
CA SER A 265 -6.11 -5.27 -11.08
C SER A 265 -6.40 -5.94 -9.73
N PHE A 266 -7.67 -6.05 -9.34
CA PHE A 266 -8.05 -6.58 -8.02
C PHE A 266 -7.96 -8.10 -7.95
N TRP A 267 -8.55 -8.84 -8.91
CA TRP A 267 -8.53 -10.31 -8.85
C TRP A 267 -7.12 -10.86 -9.06
N VAL A 268 -6.32 -10.21 -9.90
CA VAL A 268 -4.91 -10.56 -10.11
C VAL A 268 -4.12 -10.33 -8.83
N GLN A 269 -4.26 -9.17 -8.17
CA GLN A 269 -3.62 -8.93 -6.87
C GLN A 269 -3.93 -10.02 -5.87
N ARG A 270 -5.20 -10.45 -5.75
CA ARG A 270 -5.61 -11.51 -4.83
C ARG A 270 -4.90 -12.84 -5.11
N LEU A 271 -4.83 -13.26 -6.37
CA LEU A 271 -4.18 -14.53 -6.74
C LEU A 271 -2.66 -14.44 -6.79
N LEU A 272 -2.09 -13.24 -6.95
CA LEU A 272 -0.65 -13.01 -6.93
C LEU A 272 -0.02 -13.47 -5.61
N TRP A 273 -0.77 -13.36 -4.51
CA TRP A 273 -0.34 -13.81 -3.18
C TRP A 273 -0.15 -15.33 -3.07
N GLU A 274 -0.83 -16.12 -3.91
CA GLU A 274 -0.74 -17.58 -3.94
C GLU A 274 0.62 -18.05 -4.49
N ILE A 275 1.31 -17.18 -5.25
CA ILE A 275 2.63 -17.44 -5.85
C ILE A 275 3.71 -16.54 -5.25
N ASP A 276 3.41 -15.91 -4.11
CA ASP A 276 4.24 -14.94 -3.38
C ASP A 276 4.71 -13.72 -4.21
N GLY A 277 4.08 -13.48 -5.36
CA GLY A 277 4.28 -12.27 -6.13
C GLY A 277 3.76 -11.05 -5.38
N ARG A 278 4.26 -9.87 -5.78
CA ARG A 278 3.86 -8.56 -5.28
C ARG A 278 3.62 -7.60 -6.43
N LEU A 279 2.63 -6.74 -6.24
CA LEU A 279 2.45 -5.53 -7.02
C LEU A 279 3.37 -4.45 -6.42
N VAL A 280 4.21 -3.86 -7.26
CA VAL A 280 5.11 -2.76 -6.88
C VAL A 280 4.74 -1.53 -7.67
N PHE A 281 4.57 -0.40 -7.00
CA PHE A 281 4.43 0.90 -7.63
C PHE A 281 5.76 1.64 -7.62
N SER A 282 6.06 2.39 -8.66
CA SER A 282 7.25 3.22 -8.75
C SER A 282 6.92 4.56 -9.40
N THR A 283 7.84 5.52 -9.27
CA THR A 283 7.64 6.88 -9.77
C THR A 283 7.31 6.96 -11.27
N SER A 284 6.91 8.14 -11.71
CA SER A 284 6.50 8.37 -13.09
C SER A 284 7.62 8.06 -14.07
N THR A 285 7.29 7.28 -15.10
CA THR A 285 8.19 6.99 -16.23
C THR A 285 7.63 7.46 -17.57
N VAL A 286 6.38 7.94 -17.59
CA VAL A 286 5.71 8.48 -18.77
C VAL A 286 5.07 9.84 -18.46
N LYS A 287 4.89 10.64 -19.51
CA LYS A 287 3.92 11.75 -19.55
C LYS A 287 2.74 11.30 -20.37
N GLN A 288 1.54 11.40 -19.78
CA GLN A 288 0.31 11.12 -20.51
C GLN A 288 -0.27 12.42 -21.06
N VAL A 289 -0.50 12.45 -22.37
CA VAL A 289 -1.17 13.56 -23.05
C VAL A 289 -2.44 13.00 -23.68
N ARG A 290 -3.55 13.05 -22.95
CA ARG A 290 -4.79 12.41 -23.38
C ARG A 290 -5.43 13.10 -24.58
N ASN A 291 -6.10 12.27 -25.39
CA ASN A 291 -7.01 12.73 -26.43
C ASN A 291 -8.26 13.39 -25.83
N ALA A 292 -8.89 14.29 -26.59
CA ALA A 292 -10.15 14.92 -26.19
C ALA A 292 -11.27 13.87 -26.02
N HIS A 293 -11.88 13.85 -24.84
CA HIS A 293 -12.98 12.95 -24.49
C HIS A 293 -14.03 13.64 -23.62
N SER A 294 -15.23 13.06 -23.60
CA SER A 294 -16.32 13.53 -22.74
C SER A 294 -16.24 12.86 -21.38
N TYR A 295 -15.86 13.62 -20.35
CA TYR A 295 -15.79 13.14 -18.97
C TYR A 295 -17.13 12.60 -18.46
N ILE A 296 -18.26 13.15 -18.93
CA ILE A 296 -19.60 12.64 -18.57
C ILE A 296 -19.84 11.23 -19.10
N LYS A 297 -19.49 10.96 -20.36
CA LYS A 297 -19.58 9.61 -20.94
C LYS A 297 -18.62 8.63 -20.27
N ASP A 298 -17.46 9.09 -19.83
CA ASP A 298 -16.52 8.26 -19.08
C ASP A 298 -17.08 7.91 -17.70
N MET A 299 -17.69 8.86 -17.01
CA MET A 299 -18.37 8.64 -15.73
C MET A 299 -19.47 7.58 -15.83
N GLU A 300 -20.27 7.60 -16.91
CA GLU A 300 -21.28 6.56 -17.19
C GLU A 300 -20.63 5.18 -17.38
N LYS A 301 -19.52 5.10 -18.11
CA LYS A 301 -18.78 3.84 -18.33
C LYS A 301 -18.07 3.35 -17.06
N GLU A 302 -17.76 4.23 -16.13
CA GLU A 302 -17.10 3.94 -14.85
C GLU A 302 -18.08 3.59 -13.72
N GLN A 303 -19.39 3.66 -13.96
CA GLN A 303 -20.40 3.53 -12.91
C GLN A 303 -20.27 2.26 -12.05
N GLN A 304 -19.83 1.15 -12.66
CA GLN A 304 -19.60 -0.09 -11.93
C GLN A 304 -18.46 0.03 -10.90
N LEU A 305 -17.41 0.80 -11.19
CA LEU A 305 -16.32 1.06 -10.24
C LEU A 305 -16.84 1.80 -9.01
N TYR A 306 -17.61 2.86 -9.21
CA TYR A 306 -18.13 3.69 -8.12
C TYR A 306 -19.04 2.90 -7.18
N ASN A 307 -19.84 1.99 -7.74
CA ASN A 307 -20.83 1.25 -6.97
C ASN A 307 -20.30 -0.05 -6.35
N GLN A 308 -19.26 -0.67 -6.96
CA GLN A 308 -18.90 -2.05 -6.63
C GLN A 308 -17.42 -2.26 -6.25
N SER A 309 -16.50 -1.29 -6.46
CA SER A 309 -15.08 -1.51 -6.12
C SER A 309 -14.91 -1.91 -4.65
N GLY A 310 -15.55 -1.20 -3.72
CA GLY A 310 -15.48 -1.46 -2.28
C GLY A 310 -15.92 -2.88 -1.90
N SER A 311 -17.09 -3.30 -2.36
CA SER A 311 -17.63 -4.63 -2.09
C SER A 311 -16.85 -5.73 -2.80
N PHE A 312 -16.35 -5.49 -4.01
CA PHE A 312 -15.56 -6.44 -4.77
C PHE A 312 -14.24 -6.79 -4.08
N VAL A 313 -13.51 -5.80 -3.58
CA VAL A 313 -12.27 -6.06 -2.83
C VAL A 313 -12.54 -6.75 -1.50
N ARG A 314 -13.61 -6.40 -0.79
CA ARG A 314 -13.98 -7.12 0.46
C ARG A 314 -14.32 -8.58 0.19
N PHE A 315 -14.99 -8.87 -0.93
CA PHE A 315 -15.19 -10.24 -1.42
C PHE A 315 -13.84 -10.93 -1.69
N LEU A 316 -12.94 -10.32 -2.46
CA LEU A 316 -11.63 -10.90 -2.78
C LEU A 316 -10.75 -11.13 -1.53
N ALA A 317 -10.79 -10.20 -0.58
CA ALA A 317 -10.05 -10.28 0.68
C ALA A 317 -10.51 -11.44 1.58
N SER A 318 -11.78 -11.84 1.47
CA SER A 318 -12.36 -12.98 2.21
C SER A 318 -12.39 -14.28 1.40
N TRP A 319 -12.18 -14.21 0.08
CA TRP A 319 -12.17 -15.37 -0.80
C TRP A 319 -11.02 -16.33 -0.49
N SER A 320 -11.31 -17.63 -0.57
CA SER A 320 -10.35 -18.71 -0.39
C SER A 320 -10.67 -19.89 -1.30
N SER A 321 -9.68 -20.76 -1.55
CA SER A 321 -9.86 -21.96 -2.37
C SER A 321 -8.97 -23.09 -1.89
N SER A 322 -9.51 -24.31 -1.93
CA SER A 322 -8.84 -25.57 -1.58
C SER A 322 -8.06 -26.20 -2.74
N PHE A 323 -8.16 -25.68 -3.96
CA PHE A 323 -7.42 -26.21 -5.10
C PHE A 323 -5.91 -26.01 -4.94
N SER A 324 -5.13 -26.99 -5.37
CA SER A 324 -3.65 -26.96 -5.29
C SER A 324 -2.96 -26.39 -6.53
N SER A 325 -3.70 -26.17 -7.64
CA SER A 325 -3.13 -25.61 -8.86
C SER A 325 -3.72 -24.24 -9.19
N LEU A 326 -2.85 -23.33 -9.65
CA LEU A 326 -3.22 -21.95 -9.97
C LEU A 326 -4.31 -21.86 -11.06
N PRO A 327 -4.26 -22.60 -12.20
CA PRO A 327 -5.33 -22.56 -13.20
C PRO A 327 -6.70 -22.90 -12.64
N LYS A 328 -6.78 -23.89 -11.74
CA LYS A 328 -8.04 -24.27 -11.08
C LYS A 328 -8.54 -23.17 -10.14
N LYS A 329 -7.64 -22.50 -9.42
CA LYS A 329 -7.98 -21.32 -8.61
C LYS A 329 -8.47 -20.15 -9.45
N ILE A 330 -7.84 -19.88 -10.59
CA ILE A 330 -8.28 -18.82 -11.53
C ILE A 330 -9.70 -19.13 -12.03
N ALA A 331 -9.93 -20.33 -12.54
CA ALA A 331 -11.26 -20.74 -13.03
C ALA A 331 -12.33 -20.71 -11.93
N GLN A 332 -11.98 -21.12 -10.71
CA GLN A 332 -12.90 -21.06 -9.57
C GLN A 332 -13.22 -19.62 -9.19
N LEU A 333 -12.20 -18.77 -9.05
CA LEU A 333 -12.39 -17.38 -8.70
C LEU A 333 -13.26 -16.66 -9.75
N ALA A 334 -13.03 -16.91 -11.05
CA ALA A 334 -13.84 -16.34 -12.11
C ALA A 334 -15.33 -16.72 -12.00
N ARG A 335 -15.64 -17.98 -11.68
CA ARG A 335 -17.01 -18.42 -11.40
C ARG A 335 -17.60 -17.71 -10.19
N ASP A 336 -16.86 -17.60 -9.09
CA ASP A 336 -17.34 -16.99 -7.87
C ASP A 336 -17.56 -15.46 -8.04
N ILE A 337 -16.71 -14.80 -8.82
CA ILE A 337 -16.86 -13.37 -9.20
C ILE A 337 -18.14 -13.18 -10.02
N ALA A 338 -18.40 -14.03 -11.01
CA ALA A 338 -19.61 -13.96 -11.83
C ALA A 338 -20.88 -14.29 -11.03
N GLN A 339 -20.85 -15.31 -10.17
CA GLN A 339 -21.95 -15.66 -9.27
C GLN A 339 -22.28 -14.55 -8.27
N SER A 340 -21.26 -13.81 -7.82
CA SER A 340 -21.44 -12.66 -6.93
C SER A 340 -21.93 -11.40 -7.66
N GLY A 341 -22.21 -11.49 -8.96
CA GLY A 341 -22.78 -10.40 -9.76
C GLY A 341 -21.80 -9.31 -10.15
N PHE A 342 -20.49 -9.54 -9.96
CA PHE A 342 -19.47 -8.61 -10.44
C PHE A 342 -19.31 -8.79 -11.95
N TRP A 343 -18.95 -9.99 -12.41
CA TRP A 343 -18.87 -10.30 -13.84
C TRP A 343 -20.19 -10.84 -14.40
N HIS A 344 -20.39 -10.68 -15.71
CA HIS A 344 -21.45 -11.40 -16.40
C HIS A 344 -21.10 -12.89 -16.50
N GLN A 345 -22.10 -13.77 -16.52
CA GLN A 345 -21.91 -15.23 -16.55
C GLN A 345 -21.06 -15.72 -17.74
N ASN A 346 -21.16 -15.03 -18.88
CA ASN A 346 -20.35 -15.34 -20.06
C ASN A 346 -18.84 -15.26 -19.79
N GLU A 347 -18.39 -14.44 -18.83
CA GLU A 347 -16.97 -14.28 -18.48
C GLU A 347 -16.31 -15.61 -18.07
N ILE A 348 -17.10 -16.55 -17.51
CA ILE A 348 -16.61 -17.88 -17.14
C ILE A 348 -16.04 -18.61 -18.37
N SER A 349 -16.80 -18.64 -19.47
CA SER A 349 -16.35 -19.26 -20.72
C SER A 349 -15.16 -18.54 -21.36
N ILE A 350 -15.04 -17.23 -21.12
CA ILE A 350 -13.96 -16.41 -21.66
C ILE A 350 -12.65 -16.68 -20.88
N ILE A 351 -12.72 -16.77 -19.55
CA ILE A 351 -11.59 -17.20 -18.71
C ILE A 351 -11.15 -18.62 -19.08
N ASP A 352 -12.08 -19.54 -19.29
CA ASP A 352 -11.74 -20.91 -19.68
C ASP A 352 -11.02 -20.93 -21.04
N ALA A 353 -11.45 -20.10 -22.00
CA ALA A 353 -10.78 -19.92 -23.28
C ALA A 353 -9.38 -19.30 -23.12
N TRP A 354 -9.23 -18.28 -22.27
CA TRP A 354 -7.94 -17.68 -21.95
C TRP A 354 -6.95 -18.70 -21.36
N LEU A 355 -7.40 -19.52 -20.40
CA LEU A 355 -6.56 -20.56 -19.78
C LEU A 355 -6.16 -21.64 -20.79
N ALA A 356 -7.08 -22.03 -21.68
CA ALA A 356 -6.80 -22.97 -22.77
C ALA A 356 -5.76 -22.41 -23.76
N ASP A 357 -5.89 -21.14 -24.12
CA ASP A 357 -4.96 -20.48 -25.03
C ASP A 357 -3.58 -20.28 -24.40
N LEU A 358 -3.49 -19.93 -23.10
CA LEU A 358 -2.22 -19.92 -22.38
C LEU A 358 -1.52 -21.28 -22.45
N HIS A 359 -2.26 -22.36 -22.23
CA HIS A 359 -1.72 -23.71 -22.37
C HIS A 359 -1.28 -24.01 -23.80
N SER A 360 -2.05 -23.60 -24.82
CA SER A 360 -1.73 -23.86 -26.23
C SER A 360 -0.48 -23.12 -26.70
N VAL A 361 -0.22 -21.91 -26.19
CA VAL A 361 1.01 -21.14 -26.48
C VAL A 361 2.22 -21.57 -25.62
N GLY A 362 2.08 -22.62 -24.81
CA GLY A 362 3.18 -23.18 -24.01
C GLY A 362 3.48 -22.39 -22.72
N TYR A 363 2.54 -21.62 -22.20
CA TYR A 363 2.71 -20.96 -20.91
C TYR A 363 2.74 -21.97 -19.76
N THR A 364 3.78 -21.91 -18.93
CA THR A 364 3.91 -22.74 -17.73
C THR A 364 3.42 -21.97 -16.52
N PHE A 365 2.32 -22.40 -15.92
CA PHE A 365 1.79 -21.78 -14.72
C PHE A 365 2.73 -21.99 -13.52
N PRO A 366 2.97 -20.96 -12.71
CA PRO A 366 3.75 -21.09 -11.48
C PRO A 366 3.05 -22.01 -10.47
N SER A 367 3.86 -22.64 -9.61
CA SER A 367 3.37 -23.44 -8.50
C SER A 367 2.83 -22.55 -7.38
N ILE A 368 1.73 -22.97 -6.76
CA ILE A 368 1.22 -22.30 -5.56
C ILE A 368 2.17 -22.59 -4.41
N ILE A 369 2.51 -21.56 -3.66
CA ILE A 369 3.34 -21.69 -2.47
C ILE A 369 2.45 -22.18 -1.34
N SER A 370 2.72 -23.41 -0.86
CA SER A 370 2.19 -23.86 0.42
C SER A 370 2.82 -23.00 1.50
N ARG A 371 2.11 -21.98 1.98
CA ARG A 371 2.55 -21.30 3.19
C ARG A 371 2.53 -22.36 4.29
N PRO A 372 3.69 -22.75 4.86
CA PRO A 372 3.65 -23.60 6.04
C PRO A 372 2.77 -22.87 7.07
N PRO A 373 1.99 -23.59 7.89
CA PRO A 373 1.40 -22.98 9.06
C PRO A 373 2.51 -22.20 9.77
N PRO A 374 2.23 -20.98 10.28
CA PRO A 374 3.24 -20.17 10.94
C PRO A 374 4.03 -21.08 11.87
N ARG A 375 5.37 -21.14 11.70
CA ARG A 375 6.24 -22.04 12.48
C ARG A 375 5.78 -21.96 13.93
N THR A 376 5.43 -23.10 14.53
CA THR A 376 4.95 -23.20 15.91
C THR A 376 5.98 -22.75 16.95
N THR A 377 7.21 -22.43 16.52
CA THR A 377 8.22 -21.79 17.33
C THR A 377 7.84 -20.33 17.55
N ILE A 378 7.24 -20.06 18.71
CA ILE A 378 6.92 -18.72 19.16
C ILE A 378 8.24 -17.97 19.42
N GLN A 379 8.46 -16.87 18.70
CA GLN A 379 9.64 -16.04 18.93
C GLN A 379 9.35 -15.03 20.04
N LYS A 380 10.17 -15.06 21.10
CA LYS A 380 10.08 -14.11 22.22
C LYS A 380 10.80 -12.81 21.89
N ARG A 381 10.14 -11.66 22.07
CA ARG A 381 10.65 -10.32 21.72
C ARG A 381 10.16 -9.23 22.66
N ALA A 382 10.76 -8.03 22.58
CA ALA A 382 10.18 -6.81 23.11
C ALA A 382 9.60 -5.93 21.99
N ALA A 383 8.55 -5.18 22.30
CA ALA A 383 7.98 -4.17 21.40
C ALA A 383 8.18 -2.78 21.99
N ILE A 384 8.41 -1.78 21.13
CA ILE A 384 8.44 -0.37 21.51
C ILE A 384 7.38 0.39 20.73
N CYS A 385 6.51 1.10 21.44
CA CYS A 385 5.55 2.05 20.90
C CYS A 385 6.06 3.48 21.09
N VAL A 386 6.46 4.10 19.99
CA VAL A 386 7.02 5.45 19.92
C VAL A 386 5.96 6.40 19.39
N THR A 387 5.66 7.51 20.07
CA THR A 387 4.79 8.56 19.49
C THR A 387 5.36 9.96 19.59
N GLY A 388 4.92 10.83 18.69
CA GLY A 388 5.00 12.28 18.81
C GLY A 388 4.95 12.96 17.45
N LEU A 389 5.51 14.16 17.36
CA LEU A 389 5.58 14.97 16.14
C LEU A 389 6.75 14.56 15.22
N THR A 390 6.46 14.27 13.95
CA THR A 390 7.42 13.75 12.96
C THR A 390 8.70 14.58 12.88
N GLU A 391 8.60 15.90 12.95
CA GLU A 391 9.72 16.84 12.88
C GLU A 391 10.68 16.79 14.08
N CYS A 392 10.32 16.11 15.17
CA CYS A 392 11.05 16.13 16.44
C CYS A 392 11.78 14.82 16.75
N ILE A 393 11.66 13.83 15.87
CA ILE A 393 12.17 12.48 16.11
C ILE A 393 13.71 12.41 16.19
N GLU A 394 14.44 13.23 15.43
CA GLU A 394 15.91 13.29 15.49
C GLU A 394 16.42 13.94 16.78
N GLU A 395 15.56 14.63 17.53
CA GLU A 395 15.96 15.39 18.71
C GLU A 395 16.25 14.45 19.90
N ALA A 396 15.33 13.54 20.24
CA ALA A 396 15.47 12.70 21.45
C ALA A 396 15.25 11.19 21.23
N TRP A 397 14.62 10.76 20.13
CA TRP A 397 14.36 9.33 19.91
C TRP A 397 15.63 8.55 19.57
N ALA A 398 16.50 9.07 18.69
CA ALA A 398 17.73 8.38 18.28
C ALA A 398 18.65 7.97 19.46
N PRO A 399 18.99 8.87 20.42
CA PRO A 399 19.77 8.47 21.59
C PRO A 399 19.01 7.50 22.51
N THR A 400 17.69 7.65 22.62
CA THR A 400 16.84 6.77 23.44
C THR A 400 16.75 5.35 22.86
N ASP A 401 16.56 5.19 21.54
CA ASP A 401 16.55 3.89 20.84
C ASP A 401 17.87 3.15 21.06
N SER A 402 19.00 3.85 20.87
CA SER A 402 20.34 3.28 21.11
C SER A 402 20.50 2.82 22.56
N ALA A 403 20.09 3.65 23.52
CA ALA A 403 20.18 3.35 24.94
C ALA A 403 19.32 2.14 25.35
N ILE A 404 18.10 2.01 24.80
CA ILE A 404 17.20 0.87 25.03
C ILE A 404 17.80 -0.42 24.46
N ARG A 405 18.27 -0.40 23.20
CA ARG A 405 18.86 -1.57 22.54
C ARG A 405 20.14 -2.07 23.20
N GLN A 406 20.91 -1.20 23.84
CA GLN A 406 22.10 -1.58 24.60
C GLN A 406 21.77 -2.25 25.95
N ARG A 407 20.59 -1.98 26.52
CA ARG A 407 20.23 -2.34 27.90
C ARG A 407 19.21 -3.47 28.01
N LEU A 408 18.49 -3.78 26.94
CA LEU A 408 17.57 -4.91 26.86
C LEU A 408 18.19 -6.05 26.07
N LEU A 409 18.10 -7.25 26.63
CA LEU A 409 18.50 -8.47 25.95
C LEU A 409 17.37 -8.94 25.01
N GLY A 410 17.75 -9.32 23.78
CA GLY A 410 16.85 -9.93 22.80
C GLY A 410 16.44 -9.03 21.64
N ASP A 411 15.61 -9.58 20.75
CA ASP A 411 15.11 -8.87 19.58
C ASP A 411 14.05 -7.83 19.98
N ILE A 412 14.19 -6.62 19.44
CA ILE A 412 13.30 -5.49 19.69
C ILE A 412 12.65 -5.05 18.38
N ASP A 413 11.32 -5.07 18.33
CA ASP A 413 10.54 -4.49 17.26
C ASP A 413 10.07 -3.07 17.64
N THR A 414 10.32 -2.10 16.76
CA THR A 414 9.96 -0.69 17.00
C THR A 414 8.77 -0.29 16.14
N PHE A 415 7.73 0.23 16.79
CA PHE A 415 6.49 0.71 16.20
C PHE A 415 6.42 2.22 16.40
N ILE A 416 6.53 2.99 15.33
CA ILE A 416 6.58 4.45 15.40
C ILE A 416 5.25 5.03 14.89
N PHE A 417 4.66 5.95 15.66
CA PHE A 417 3.38 6.61 15.40
C PHE A 417 3.58 8.12 15.42
N LEU A 418 3.70 8.72 14.25
CA LEU A 418 4.07 10.14 14.11
C LEU A 418 2.92 10.98 13.55
N SER A 419 2.72 12.14 14.16
CA SER A 419 1.81 13.20 13.67
C SER A 419 2.60 14.45 13.26
N SER A 420 1.96 15.57 12.91
CA SER A 420 2.66 16.82 12.58
C SER A 420 2.25 17.96 13.50
N SER A 421 3.11 18.97 13.67
CA SER A 421 2.72 20.12 14.49
C SER A 421 1.62 20.95 13.81
N LEU A 422 0.60 21.31 14.59
CA LEU A 422 -0.41 22.30 14.20
C LEU A 422 0.20 23.69 13.95
N VAL A 423 1.36 24.00 14.55
CA VAL A 423 1.99 25.34 14.50
C VAL A 423 2.74 25.56 13.18
N LYS A 424 3.34 24.51 12.61
CA LYS A 424 4.10 24.58 11.35
C LYS A 424 3.24 24.25 10.11
N GLY A 425 1.97 23.88 10.31
CA GLY A 425 1.07 23.43 9.27
C GLY A 425 1.28 21.95 8.90
N PRO A 426 0.36 21.35 8.14
CA PRO A 426 0.46 19.95 7.74
C PRO A 426 1.70 19.72 6.87
N VAL A 427 2.57 18.80 7.28
CA VAL A 427 3.71 18.36 6.45
C VAL A 427 3.17 17.49 5.30
N PRO A 428 3.57 17.71 4.03
CA PRO A 428 3.17 16.86 2.91
C PRO A 428 3.58 15.39 3.14
N ILE A 429 2.72 14.44 2.77
CA ILE A 429 2.96 13.01 3.02
C ILE A 429 4.24 12.46 2.40
N ASP A 430 4.67 12.95 1.24
CA ASP A 430 5.90 12.54 0.58
C ASP A 430 7.11 12.94 1.43
N THR A 431 7.05 14.14 2.01
CA THR A 431 8.05 14.62 2.95
C THR A 431 8.04 13.77 4.22
N ARG A 432 6.85 13.44 4.75
CA ARG A 432 6.74 12.55 5.92
C ARG A 432 7.26 11.14 5.62
N LEU A 433 6.95 10.58 4.45
CA LEU A 433 7.43 9.26 4.03
C LEU A 433 8.94 9.22 3.85
N LYS A 434 9.54 10.30 3.33
CA LYS A 434 11.00 10.47 3.29
C LYS A 434 11.61 10.48 4.69
N GLN A 435 11.03 11.24 5.61
CA GLN A 435 11.45 11.24 7.02
C GLN A 435 11.30 9.85 7.63
N VAL A 436 10.18 9.17 7.44
CA VAL A 436 9.99 7.82 7.99
C VAL A 436 11.05 6.82 7.53
N ARG A 437 11.51 6.93 6.28
CA ARG A 437 12.59 6.09 5.76
C ARG A 437 13.95 6.38 6.38
N SER A 438 14.19 7.55 6.97
CA SER A 438 15.42 7.81 7.71
C SER A 438 15.50 7.07 9.04
N TYR A 439 14.45 6.34 9.44
CA TYR A 439 14.43 5.45 10.62
C TYR A 439 14.55 3.97 10.23
N PRO A 440 15.72 3.49 9.76
CA PRO A 440 15.89 2.13 9.25
C PRO A 440 15.65 1.06 10.32
N ASN A 441 15.79 1.38 11.61
CA ASN A 441 15.60 0.43 12.71
C ASN A 441 14.13 0.28 13.16
N SER A 442 13.17 0.85 12.42
CA SER A 442 11.74 0.68 12.67
C SER A 442 11.19 -0.60 12.04
N THR A 443 10.34 -1.31 12.79
CA THR A 443 9.62 -2.50 12.31
C THR A 443 8.37 -2.09 11.55
N VAL A 444 7.58 -1.19 12.13
CA VAL A 444 6.43 -0.57 11.50
C VAL A 444 6.45 0.91 11.81
N THR A 445 6.29 1.75 10.80
CA THR A 445 6.09 3.18 11.01
C THR A 445 4.76 3.60 10.44
N VAL A 446 3.95 4.20 11.29
CA VAL A 446 2.64 4.75 11.02
C VAL A 446 2.77 6.27 11.07
N ILE A 447 2.41 6.89 9.96
CA ILE A 447 2.24 8.35 9.87
C ILE A 447 0.74 8.60 9.87
N TYR A 448 0.27 9.56 10.67
CA TYR A 448 -1.13 9.97 10.68
C TYR A 448 -1.27 11.49 10.67
N GLU A 449 -2.39 11.96 10.13
CA GLU A 449 -2.74 13.39 10.19
C GLU A 449 -3.40 13.72 11.55
N ASP A 450 -3.18 14.94 12.03
CA ASP A 450 -3.74 15.46 13.28
C ASP A 450 -5.25 15.70 13.15
N ARG A 451 -6.00 14.60 12.97
CA ARG A 451 -7.44 14.63 12.90
C ARG A 451 -8.00 15.02 14.26
N VAL A 452 -9.19 15.62 14.24
CA VAL A 452 -9.96 15.82 15.46
C VAL A 452 -10.47 14.45 15.91
N ILE A 453 -9.97 13.97 17.05
CA ILE A 453 -10.41 12.70 17.63
C ILE A 453 -11.39 12.99 18.75
N ASP A 454 -12.59 12.43 18.63
CA ASP A 454 -13.58 12.48 19.70
C ASP A 454 -13.54 11.17 20.52
N PRO A 455 -13.10 11.23 21.80
CA PRO A 455 -13.17 10.07 22.69
C PRO A 455 -14.60 9.65 23.05
N LYS A 456 -15.61 10.44 22.67
CA LYS A 456 -17.03 10.31 23.06
C LYS A 456 -17.21 10.35 24.57
N ILE A 457 -16.57 11.33 25.21
CA ILE A 457 -16.77 11.59 26.64
C ILE A 457 -18.24 11.99 26.85
N PRO A 458 -18.93 11.44 27.86
CA PRO A 458 -20.31 11.81 28.17
C PRO A 458 -20.47 13.33 28.36
N ALA A 459 -21.57 13.90 27.86
CA ALA A 459 -21.77 15.36 27.90
C ALA A 459 -22.00 15.91 29.32
N ASP A 460 -22.43 15.05 30.24
CA ASP A 460 -22.59 15.31 31.68
C ASP A 460 -21.28 15.20 32.47
N CYS A 461 -20.19 14.81 31.81
CA CYS A 461 -18.87 14.96 32.36
C CYS A 461 -18.46 16.43 32.36
N HIS A 462 -18.04 16.96 33.51
CA HIS A 462 -17.42 18.27 33.64
C HIS A 462 -15.90 18.14 33.77
N PRO A 463 -15.17 17.75 32.71
CA PRO A 463 -13.74 17.49 32.81
C PRO A 463 -12.97 18.80 32.98
N GLU A 464 -12.37 19.02 34.15
CA GLU A 464 -11.44 20.13 34.35
C GLU A 464 -10.08 19.79 33.74
N PHE A 465 -9.92 19.99 32.42
CA PHE A 465 -8.62 19.97 31.74
C PHE A 465 -7.87 21.30 31.99
N GLN A 466 -7.56 21.60 33.25
CA GLN A 466 -6.86 22.84 33.61
C GLN A 466 -5.51 22.55 34.27
N LEU A 467 -4.48 23.27 33.82
CA LEU A 467 -3.23 23.41 34.60
C LEU A 467 -3.50 24.29 35.82
N PRO A 468 -2.69 24.21 36.89
CA PRO A 468 -2.78 25.16 38.00
C PRO A 468 -2.69 26.61 37.48
N GLY A 469 -3.68 27.44 37.80
CA GLY A 469 -3.77 28.83 37.34
C GLY A 469 -4.77 29.10 36.20
N GLY A 470 -5.56 28.10 35.77
CA GLY A 470 -6.68 28.32 34.85
C GLY A 470 -6.30 28.42 33.35
N ALA A 471 -5.06 28.10 32.99
CA ALA A 471 -4.64 28.05 31.60
C ALA A 471 -5.28 26.85 30.87
N PRO A 472 -5.99 27.05 29.74
CA PRO A 472 -6.59 25.96 28.99
C PRO A 472 -5.49 25.09 28.36
N ILE A 473 -5.57 23.78 28.57
CA ILE A 473 -4.73 22.82 27.83
C ILE A 473 -5.34 22.65 26.44
N PRO A 474 -4.55 22.61 25.36
CA PRO A 474 -5.04 22.08 24.08
C PRO A 474 -5.25 20.55 24.24
N VAL A 475 -6.42 20.19 24.76
CA VAL A 475 -6.87 18.81 25.04
C VAL A 475 -6.70 17.87 23.84
N VAL A 476 -6.78 18.42 22.63
CA VAL A 476 -6.65 17.71 21.36
C VAL A 476 -5.34 16.93 21.25
N GLY A 477 -4.19 17.53 21.60
CA GLY A 477 -2.89 16.87 21.48
C GLY A 477 -2.72 15.70 22.46
N TYR A 478 -3.26 15.83 23.67
CA TYR A 478 -3.24 14.74 24.65
C TYR A 478 -4.14 13.58 24.21
N PHE A 479 -5.32 13.87 23.66
CA PHE A 479 -6.22 12.85 23.10
C PHE A 479 -5.60 12.13 21.90
N GLN A 480 -4.93 12.86 21.01
CA GLN A 480 -4.17 12.27 19.92
C GLN A 480 -3.08 11.33 20.42
N GLN A 481 -2.35 11.72 21.47
CA GLN A 481 -1.35 10.86 22.10
C GLN A 481 -1.97 9.57 22.67
N LEU A 482 -3.04 9.69 23.46
CA LEU A 482 -3.72 8.53 24.06
C LEU A 482 -4.30 7.59 23.02
N TRP A 483 -4.86 8.15 21.94
CA TRP A 483 -5.35 7.35 20.83
C TRP A 483 -4.22 6.61 20.11
N ALA A 484 -3.13 7.31 19.74
CA ALA A 484 -1.98 6.69 19.07
C ALA A 484 -1.33 5.59 19.93
N LEU A 485 -1.33 5.75 21.25
CA LEU A 485 -0.96 4.72 22.23
C LEU A 485 -1.82 3.45 22.10
N ALA A 486 -3.14 3.61 22.08
CA ALA A 486 -4.07 2.49 21.98
C ALA A 486 -3.92 1.77 20.62
N GLU A 487 -3.84 2.52 19.53
CA GLU A 487 -3.62 1.98 18.18
C GLU A 487 -2.28 1.24 18.09
N CYS A 488 -1.22 1.74 18.75
CA CYS A 488 0.06 1.05 18.78
C CYS A 488 -0.02 -0.29 19.51
N TYR A 489 -0.71 -0.35 20.66
CA TYR A 489 -0.90 -1.59 21.38
C TYR A 489 -1.64 -2.65 20.55
N ASP A 490 -2.72 -2.25 19.87
CA ASP A 490 -3.49 -3.14 19.00
C ASP A 490 -2.65 -3.62 17.81
N LEU A 491 -1.85 -2.73 17.20
CA LEU A 491 -0.92 -3.08 16.14
C LEU A 491 0.15 -4.08 16.60
N VAL A 492 0.76 -3.87 17.76
CA VAL A 492 1.75 -4.81 18.33
C VAL A 492 1.12 -6.20 18.51
N LYS A 493 -0.10 -6.26 19.05
CA LYS A 493 -0.82 -7.53 19.27
C LYS A 493 -1.14 -8.25 17.96
N ASP A 494 -1.64 -7.52 16.98
CA ASP A 494 -1.96 -8.07 15.66
C ASP A 494 -0.71 -8.51 14.91
N TYR A 495 0.36 -7.73 14.99
CA TYR A 495 1.66 -8.08 14.43
C TYR A 495 2.20 -9.36 15.08
N GLY A 496 2.13 -9.45 16.41
CA GLY A 496 2.52 -10.64 17.16
C GLY A 496 1.77 -11.89 16.68
N LYS A 497 0.44 -11.79 16.57
CA LYS A 497 -0.40 -12.88 16.06
C LYS A 497 -0.05 -13.26 14.61
N ARG A 498 0.16 -12.28 13.73
CA ARG A 498 0.42 -12.50 12.30
C ARG A 498 1.75 -13.19 12.05
N PHE A 499 2.78 -12.83 12.82
CA PHE A 499 4.15 -13.33 12.63
C PHE A 499 4.55 -14.40 13.67
N ASN A 500 3.60 -14.87 14.47
CA ASN A 500 3.81 -15.82 15.58
C ASN A 500 4.92 -15.38 16.55
N ILE A 501 4.88 -14.10 16.93
CA ILE A 501 5.78 -13.47 17.89
C ILE A 501 5.02 -13.29 19.20
N GLU A 502 5.64 -13.69 20.31
CA GLU A 502 5.17 -13.38 21.66
C GLU A 502 6.00 -12.23 22.21
N TYR A 503 5.38 -11.06 22.28
CA TYR A 503 5.99 -9.90 22.93
C TYR A 503 5.92 -10.07 24.45
N GLN A 504 7.07 -10.21 25.11
CA GLN A 504 7.15 -10.36 26.56
C GLN A 504 7.04 -8.99 27.25
N LEU A 505 7.73 -8.00 26.69
CA LEU A 505 7.78 -6.64 27.19
C LEU A 505 7.21 -5.67 26.16
N LEU A 506 6.54 -4.64 26.66
CA LEU A 506 6.13 -3.48 25.88
C LEU A 506 6.69 -2.22 26.51
N ILE A 507 7.30 -1.40 25.66
CA ILE A 507 7.88 -0.12 26.03
C ILE A 507 7.06 0.97 25.36
N ARG A 508 6.69 1.97 26.14
CA ARG A 508 6.22 3.26 25.65
C ARG A 508 7.41 4.21 25.64
N ALA A 509 7.64 4.90 24.52
CA ALA A 509 8.51 6.07 24.45
C ALA A 509 7.82 7.25 23.73
N ARG A 510 8.13 8.47 24.14
CA ARG A 510 7.81 9.70 23.41
C ARG A 510 9.07 10.20 22.73
N ILE A 511 8.95 10.68 21.49
CA ILE A 511 10.12 11.03 20.67
C ILE A 511 10.95 12.20 21.19
N ASP A 512 10.34 13.07 22.00
CA ASP A 512 10.88 14.30 22.59
C ASP A 512 11.39 14.07 24.02
N ALA A 513 11.30 12.83 24.53
CA ALA A 513 11.74 12.48 25.87
C ALA A 513 13.13 11.81 25.84
N LEU A 514 14.14 12.49 26.38
CA LEU A 514 15.43 11.86 26.66
C LEU A 514 15.36 11.16 28.02
N ILE A 515 15.57 9.84 28.01
CA ILE A 515 15.43 9.00 29.21
C ILE A 515 16.81 8.53 29.67
N ARG A 516 17.16 8.83 30.94
CA ARG A 516 18.31 8.18 31.58
C ARG A 516 17.87 6.80 32.03
N LEU A 517 18.36 5.79 31.32
CA LEU A 517 18.07 4.40 31.61
C LEU A 517 19.08 3.83 32.61
N PRO A 518 18.65 2.96 33.55
CA PRO A 518 19.55 2.25 34.46
C PRO A 518 20.56 1.37 33.68
N SER A 519 21.57 0.83 34.37
CA SER A 519 22.61 -0.01 33.74
C SER A 519 22.05 -1.26 33.05
N THR A 520 20.94 -1.80 33.55
CA THR A 520 20.15 -2.86 32.93
C THR A 520 18.67 -2.63 33.23
N LEU A 521 17.80 -3.02 32.29
CA LEU A 521 16.35 -3.06 32.49
C LEU A 521 15.88 -4.42 33.04
N ASP A 522 16.73 -5.44 33.00
CA ASP A 522 16.47 -6.76 33.59
C ASP A 522 16.79 -6.72 35.10
N ARG A 523 15.76 -6.79 35.95
CA ARG A 523 15.89 -6.73 37.43
C ARG A 523 15.31 -7.99 38.09
N ASN A 524 16.04 -8.54 39.07
CA ASN A 524 15.62 -9.70 39.88
C ASN A 524 14.76 -9.32 41.12
N ASP A 525 14.52 -8.03 41.37
CA ASP A 525 13.88 -7.47 42.58
C ASP A 525 12.36 -7.14 42.36
N PRO A 526 11.58 -6.64 43.36
CA PRO A 526 10.18 -6.16 43.19
C PRO A 526 9.87 -5.22 41.99
N PHE A 527 10.86 -4.62 41.34
CA PHE A 527 10.79 -3.89 40.06
C PHE A 527 10.86 -4.82 38.83
N ASN A 528 10.59 -6.11 39.00
CA ASN A 528 10.60 -7.08 37.91
C ASN A 528 9.62 -6.65 36.80
N VAL A 529 10.18 -6.24 35.65
CA VAL A 529 9.44 -5.84 34.45
C VAL A 529 8.56 -6.94 33.86
N ASN A 530 8.65 -8.18 34.37
CA ASN A 530 7.70 -9.24 34.03
C ASN A 530 6.40 -9.20 34.85
N THR A 531 6.37 -8.48 35.99
CA THR A 531 5.23 -8.46 36.93
C THR A 531 4.76 -7.06 37.33
N THR A 532 5.50 -6.01 36.98
CA THR A 532 5.14 -4.61 37.29
C THR A 532 5.34 -3.70 36.08
N VAL A 533 4.64 -2.56 36.05
CA VAL A 533 4.94 -1.47 35.11
C VAL A 533 5.79 -0.41 35.81
N LEU A 534 6.92 -0.10 35.19
CA LEU A 534 7.88 0.91 35.63
C LEU A 534 7.62 2.22 34.88
N ILE A 535 7.53 3.31 35.63
CA ILE A 535 7.30 4.66 35.10
C ILE A 535 8.24 5.64 35.81
N PRO A 536 8.87 6.59 35.11
CA PRO A 536 9.68 7.62 35.75
C PRO A 536 8.83 8.62 36.56
N PRO A 537 9.44 9.29 37.56
CA PRO A 537 8.78 10.38 38.27
C PRO A 537 8.54 11.56 37.33
N ASN A 538 7.42 12.27 37.52
CA ASN A 538 7.10 13.45 36.71
C ASN A 538 8.05 14.62 37.02
N ARG A 539 8.51 15.31 35.96
CA ARG A 539 9.44 16.45 36.05
C ARG A 539 8.96 17.58 36.95
N TYR A 540 7.72 18.01 36.78
CA TYR A 540 7.18 19.20 37.45
C TYR A 540 6.52 18.85 38.79
N TYR A 541 6.04 17.63 38.93
CA TYR A 541 5.29 17.17 40.09
C TYR A 541 5.83 15.82 40.54
N PRO A 542 6.88 15.77 41.38
CA PRO A 542 7.55 14.53 41.78
C PRO A 542 6.63 13.43 42.35
N ASN A 543 5.43 13.79 42.82
CA ASN A 543 4.40 12.88 43.33
C ASN A 543 3.47 12.29 42.25
N LEU A 544 3.66 12.65 40.98
CA LEU A 544 2.91 12.18 39.81
C LEU A 544 3.82 11.35 38.89
N HIS A 545 3.20 10.64 37.94
CA HIS A 545 3.91 9.85 36.93
C HIS A 545 4.12 10.65 35.65
N ASP A 546 5.23 10.40 34.95
CA ASP A 546 5.48 10.93 33.62
C ASP A 546 4.92 9.99 32.54
N ASP A 547 4.21 10.53 31.55
CA ASP A 547 3.61 9.75 30.44
C ASP A 547 4.51 9.67 29.20
N GLY A 548 5.76 10.14 29.31
CA GLY A 548 6.76 10.11 28.26
C GLY A 548 7.44 8.75 28.10
N PHE A 549 7.47 7.94 29.14
CA PHE A 549 8.09 6.61 29.11
C PHE A 549 7.41 5.63 30.07
N ALA A 550 7.27 4.38 29.66
CA ALA A 550 6.89 3.29 30.56
C ALA A 550 7.39 1.96 30.00
N ILE A 551 7.69 0.99 30.88
CA ILE A 551 8.06 -0.36 30.49
C ILE A 551 7.40 -1.38 31.41
N GLY A 552 6.94 -2.49 30.84
CA GLY A 552 6.44 -3.61 31.62
C GLY A 552 5.94 -4.74 30.73
N PRO A 553 5.28 -5.76 31.32
CA PRO A 553 4.83 -6.91 30.56
C PRO A 553 3.60 -6.52 29.72
N MET A 554 3.47 -7.09 28.52
CA MET A 554 2.37 -6.79 27.58
C MET A 554 0.98 -6.75 28.26
N LYS A 555 0.69 -7.74 29.10
CA LYS A 555 -0.60 -7.86 29.81
C LYS A 555 -0.90 -6.67 30.72
N LEU A 556 0.10 -6.11 31.39
CA LEU A 556 -0.08 -4.96 32.28
C LEU A 556 -0.03 -3.65 31.50
N MET A 557 0.84 -3.56 30.49
CA MET A 557 0.92 -2.40 29.62
C MET A 557 -0.38 -2.15 28.84
N TYR A 558 -1.26 -3.15 28.67
CA TYR A 558 -2.64 -2.94 28.22
C TYR A 558 -3.31 -1.74 28.91
N TYR A 559 -3.33 -1.71 30.25
CA TYR A 559 -4.01 -0.65 31.00
C TYR A 559 -3.38 0.72 30.79
N PHE A 560 -2.06 0.78 30.56
CA PHE A 560 -1.33 2.01 30.25
C PHE A 560 -1.64 2.48 28.83
N MET A 561 -1.58 1.59 27.84
CA MET A 561 -1.64 1.94 26.43
C MET A 561 -3.09 2.22 25.99
N THR A 562 -4.09 1.53 26.54
CA THR A 562 -5.48 1.61 26.08
C THR A 562 -6.36 2.54 26.93
N ARG A 563 -5.76 3.50 27.64
CA ARG A 563 -6.45 4.58 28.40
C ARG A 563 -7.44 5.38 27.54
N TRP A 564 -7.20 5.44 26.25
CA TRP A 564 -8.11 6.05 25.29
C TRP A 564 -9.54 5.49 25.40
N TYR A 565 -9.70 4.17 25.52
CA TYR A 565 -11.04 3.56 25.50
C TYR A 565 -11.85 3.83 26.77
N THR A 566 -11.20 4.15 27.90
CA THR A 566 -11.89 4.43 29.15
C THR A 566 -12.50 5.83 29.21
N LEU A 567 -12.08 6.74 28.32
CA LEU A 567 -12.64 8.08 28.22
C LEU A 567 -14.11 8.10 27.74
N ARG A 568 -14.63 6.97 27.22
CA ARG A 568 -16.05 6.81 26.87
C ARG A 568 -16.98 6.83 28.09
N ASN A 569 -16.43 6.67 29.28
CA ASN A 569 -17.14 6.81 30.55
C ASN A 569 -16.50 7.93 31.36
N CYS A 570 -17.27 8.62 32.20
CA CYS A 570 -16.71 9.57 33.14
C CYS A 570 -15.76 8.88 34.13
N PRO A 571 -14.48 9.30 34.22
CA PRO A 571 -13.62 8.92 35.32
C PRO A 571 -14.26 9.40 36.63
N PRO A 572 -14.35 8.54 37.65
CA PRO A 572 -15.07 8.84 38.88
C PRO A 572 -14.59 10.08 39.65
N ASP A 573 -13.38 10.59 39.36
CA ASP A 573 -12.74 11.65 40.15
C ASP A 573 -12.68 13.01 39.46
N ILE A 574 -13.25 13.15 38.25
CA ILE A 574 -13.49 14.41 37.51
C ILE A 574 -12.23 15.27 37.21
N ASP A 575 -11.03 14.81 37.62
CA ASP A 575 -9.73 15.46 37.42
C ASP A 575 -8.99 14.83 36.23
N TYR A 576 -8.81 15.62 35.16
CA TYR A 576 -8.24 15.20 33.90
C TYR A 576 -6.82 15.73 33.65
N GLN A 577 -6.13 16.20 34.69
CA GLN A 577 -4.71 16.52 34.57
C GLN A 577 -3.93 15.23 34.17
N PRO A 578 -3.14 15.21 33.08
CA PRO A 578 -2.59 13.98 32.50
C PRO A 578 -1.85 13.05 33.47
N GLY A 579 -0.99 13.61 34.33
CA GLY A 579 -0.20 12.83 35.30
C GLY A 579 -1.05 12.28 36.46
N LYS A 580 -2.05 13.04 36.94
CA LYS A 580 -3.00 12.59 37.95
C LYS A 580 -3.96 11.55 37.38
N TYR A 581 -4.51 11.79 36.19
CA TYR A 581 -5.36 10.85 35.48
C TYR A 581 -4.64 9.52 35.28
N LEU A 582 -3.40 9.54 34.79
CA LEU A 582 -2.56 8.34 34.64
C LEU A 582 -2.39 7.60 35.97
N LYS A 583 -2.00 8.30 37.04
CA LYS A 583 -1.81 7.71 38.37
C LYS A 583 -3.08 7.06 38.93
N LYS A 584 -4.20 7.79 38.90
CA LYS A 584 -5.50 7.28 39.40
C LYS A 584 -6.01 6.13 38.54
N HIS A 585 -5.87 6.23 37.22
CA HIS A 585 -6.26 5.17 36.29
C HIS A 585 -5.51 3.88 36.58
N LEU A 586 -4.18 3.91 36.62
CA LEU A 586 -3.40 2.68 36.80
C LEU A 586 -3.59 2.07 38.20
N SER A 587 -3.65 2.90 39.25
CA SER A 587 -3.85 2.41 40.63
C SER A 587 -5.17 1.66 40.86
N ARG A 588 -6.17 1.83 39.97
CA ARG A 588 -7.42 1.04 40.02
C ARG A 588 -7.28 -0.36 39.46
N PHE A 589 -6.41 -0.55 38.47
CA PHE A 589 -6.38 -1.76 37.68
C PHE A 589 -5.14 -2.62 37.95
N MET A 590 -4.09 -2.03 38.53
CA MET A 590 -2.79 -2.71 38.65
C MET A 590 -1.84 -2.04 39.64
N ASN A 591 -0.82 -2.81 40.04
CA ASN A 591 0.32 -2.30 40.80
C ASN A 591 1.31 -1.61 39.85
N VAL A 592 1.61 -0.34 40.13
CA VAL A 592 2.59 0.47 39.42
C VAL A 592 3.71 0.82 40.37
N THR A 593 4.94 0.74 39.89
CA THR A 593 6.12 1.13 40.66
C THR A 593 6.80 2.32 40.00
N VAL A 594 7.06 3.36 40.78
CA VAL A 594 7.86 4.51 40.33
C VAL A 594 9.33 4.18 40.54
N ASP A 595 10.07 4.06 39.46
CA ASP A 595 11.51 3.79 39.52
C ASP A 595 12.26 5.12 39.60
N LYS A 596 12.95 5.36 40.73
CA LYS A 596 13.71 6.60 40.96
C LYS A 596 15.01 6.64 40.16
N ASP A 597 15.53 5.49 39.73
CA ASP A 597 16.72 5.41 38.89
C ASP A 597 16.39 5.76 37.44
N MET A 598 15.14 5.53 37.03
CA MET A 598 14.61 6.00 35.76
C MET A 598 14.22 7.46 35.89
N THR A 599 15.03 8.38 35.39
CA THR A 599 14.64 9.79 35.32
C THR A 599 14.05 10.11 33.95
N GLY A 600 12.80 10.57 33.93
CA GLY A 600 12.08 11.02 32.74
C GLY A 600 11.87 12.54 32.75
N ALA A 601 11.87 13.15 31.57
CA ALA A 601 11.65 14.58 31.32
C ALA A 601 12.66 15.59 31.92
N ALA A 602 13.54 15.21 32.85
CA ALA A 602 14.59 16.08 33.41
C ALA A 602 15.64 16.54 32.38
N ASP A 603 15.85 15.77 31.30
CA ASP A 603 16.78 16.12 30.21
C ASP A 603 16.08 16.36 28.85
N ALA A 604 14.77 16.66 28.85
CA ALA A 604 14.14 17.16 27.62
C ALA A 604 15.00 18.32 27.11
N ILE A 605 15.44 18.20 25.85
CA ILE A 605 16.48 19.05 25.26
C ILE A 605 16.19 20.51 25.58
N GLN A 606 17.26 21.27 25.86
CA GLN A 606 17.17 22.68 26.23
C GLN A 606 16.11 23.42 25.39
N HIS A 607 15.10 23.94 26.10
CA HIS A 607 14.00 24.69 25.54
C HIS A 607 14.54 25.96 24.86
N GLY A 608 14.42 26.02 23.55
CA GLY A 608 14.70 27.20 22.75
C GLY A 608 13.65 27.35 21.65
N PRO A 609 13.41 28.57 21.14
CA PRO A 609 12.40 28.83 20.10
C PRO A 609 12.63 28.05 18.78
N ASN A 610 13.80 27.43 18.63
CA ASN A 610 14.20 26.64 17.46
C ASN A 610 14.11 25.12 17.68
N LYS A 611 13.66 24.66 18.86
CA LYS A 611 13.50 23.25 19.21
C LYS A 611 12.03 22.85 19.12
N CYS A 612 11.81 21.58 18.85
CA CYS A 612 10.50 21.00 18.66
C CYS A 612 9.70 20.93 19.97
N HIS A 613 8.54 21.57 20.04
CA HIS A 613 7.63 21.44 21.18
C HIS A 613 6.15 21.44 20.79
#